data_AF-L8M1E1-F1
#
_entry.id   AF-L8M1E1-F1
#
_cell.length_a   1.000
_cell.length_b   1.000
_cell.length_c   1.000
_cell.angle_alpha   90.00
_cell.angle_beta   90.00
_cell.angle_gamma   90.00
#
_symmetry.space_group_name_H-M   'P 1'
#
loop_
_entity.id
_entity.type
_entity.pdbx_description
1 polymer ?
#
loop_
_entity_poly.entity_id
_entity_poly.type
_entity_poly.pdbx_seq_one_letter_code
_entity_poly.pdbx_strand_id
1 'polypeptide(L)'
;MSNLDLQVIKKWEGCKLSAYQDSVGVWTIGYGMTFYPNGERVARGDRLKNEAEASQLLLELVDNDFLPIVSQVPTWSQLNLSQQSAILSFAYNLGARFFQSPGFSSISSLLLTPGDWGNSTEVHRVFGLYVKAGGKTLQGLVSRRREEANLFLKPMNQSKSVDTFNIVAITDTWLKKDYALQSSELDSTQKAFCPAGKTYSCQEILDDPFEPGVSASGHLDVQLGYGCGRWYIYGNHWSKSGGMMHAAPKSAAVQRQIGRLEKYCPTPNIQGTKPKYYSQRDNYRDAHRTCNSSSNCAYTDWLLRICGKPGIANDDSYIREVFRRGDTIYHGVQTKVIKEVYGFNTKWMGDRDIEFVNDLLAAGFPVVCNILHRGPLNAPRGGHIIVLTDYENHIYTADDPYGTLVSDYRDTNGANSKIPEKEFIGRWQGGYRILA
;
A
#
# COMPACT_ATOMS: atom_id res chain seq x y z
N MET A 1 -13.96 4.57 -3.74
CA MET A 1 -13.52 4.79 -5.13
C MET A 1 -13.84 3.52 -5.91
N SER A 2 -14.28 3.66 -7.17
CA SER A 2 -14.93 2.57 -7.91
C SER A 2 -13.93 1.72 -8.69
N ASN A 3 -14.01 0.39 -8.68
CA ASN A 3 -13.10 -0.48 -9.47
C ASN A 3 -13.41 -0.47 -10.99
N LEU A 4 -13.79 0.68 -11.56
CA LEU A 4 -14.27 0.81 -12.94
C LEU A 4 -13.14 1.00 -13.95
N ASP A 5 -13.30 0.42 -15.12
CA ASP A 5 -12.34 0.51 -16.21
C ASP A 5 -12.60 1.75 -17.08
N LEU A 6 -11.68 2.73 -17.08
CA LEU A 6 -11.78 3.94 -17.91
C LEU A 6 -11.14 3.79 -19.29
N GLN A 7 -10.58 2.63 -19.66
CA GLN A 7 -9.89 2.45 -20.94
C GLN A 7 -10.80 2.72 -22.14
N VAL A 8 -12.08 2.37 -22.05
CA VAL A 8 -13.06 2.68 -23.11
C VAL A 8 -13.22 4.19 -23.29
N ILE A 9 -13.29 4.96 -22.20
CA ILE A 9 -13.36 6.43 -22.28
C ILE A 9 -12.09 6.97 -22.95
N LYS A 10 -10.91 6.56 -22.47
CA LYS A 10 -9.63 7.04 -23.00
C LYS A 10 -9.47 6.77 -24.49
N LYS A 11 -9.86 5.58 -24.93
CA LYS A 11 -9.82 5.17 -26.34
C LYS A 11 -10.70 6.06 -27.21
N TRP A 12 -11.92 6.37 -26.77
CA TRP A 12 -12.90 7.09 -27.58
C TRP A 12 -12.74 8.60 -27.54
N GLU A 13 -12.33 9.17 -26.41
CA GLU A 13 -12.06 10.61 -26.30
C GLU A 13 -10.70 10.98 -26.92
N GLY A 14 -9.70 10.10 -26.77
CA GLY A 14 -8.32 10.39 -27.11
C GLY A 14 -7.71 11.45 -26.18
N CYS A 15 -6.38 11.52 -26.12
CA CYS A 15 -5.70 12.51 -25.28
C CYS A 15 -5.20 13.71 -26.11
N LYS A 16 -5.61 14.93 -25.76
CA LYS A 16 -5.02 16.16 -26.30
C LYS A 16 -4.48 17.05 -25.19
N LEU A 17 -3.17 17.23 -25.18
CA LEU A 17 -2.47 17.99 -24.12
C LEU A 17 -2.59 19.50 -24.25
N SER A 18 -3.09 20.02 -25.37
CA SER A 18 -3.33 21.45 -25.55
C SER A 18 -4.82 21.66 -25.81
N ALA A 19 -5.37 22.71 -25.19
CA ALA A 19 -6.78 23.03 -25.37
C ALA A 19 -7.09 23.27 -26.85
N TYR A 20 -8.17 22.65 -27.31
CA TYR A 20 -8.67 22.73 -28.68
C TYR A 20 -10.16 23.01 -28.66
N GLN A 21 -10.70 23.57 -29.74
CA GLN A 21 -12.14 23.68 -29.90
C GLN A 21 -12.69 22.38 -30.47
N ASP A 22 -13.71 21.83 -29.83
CA ASP A 22 -14.46 20.68 -30.34
C ASP A 22 -15.34 21.07 -31.56
N SER A 23 -16.13 20.12 -32.08
CA SER A 23 -16.97 20.33 -33.27
C SER A 23 -18.06 21.40 -33.10
N VAL A 24 -18.34 21.84 -31.87
CA VAL A 24 -19.34 22.87 -31.56
C VAL A 24 -18.70 24.14 -30.96
N GLY A 25 -17.37 24.24 -30.96
CA GLY A 25 -16.63 25.44 -30.56
C GLY A 25 -16.28 25.53 -29.08
N VAL A 26 -16.54 24.48 -28.28
CA VAL A 26 -16.24 24.45 -26.85
C VAL A 26 -14.77 24.09 -26.65
N TRP A 27 -14.09 24.81 -25.76
CA TRP A 27 -12.71 24.51 -25.38
C TRP A 27 -12.64 23.20 -24.59
N THR A 28 -11.80 22.29 -25.08
CA THR A 28 -11.67 20.92 -24.59
C THR A 28 -10.20 20.55 -24.44
N ILE A 29 -9.86 19.76 -23.43
CA ILE A 29 -8.47 19.31 -23.16
C ILE A 29 -8.46 17.90 -22.56
N GLY A 30 -7.28 17.26 -22.56
CA GLY A 30 -7.09 15.94 -21.99
C GLY A 30 -7.93 14.89 -22.70
N TYR A 31 -8.70 14.11 -21.93
CA TYR A 31 -9.63 13.10 -22.41
C TYR A 31 -11.05 13.66 -22.60
N GLY A 32 -11.20 14.72 -23.38
CA GLY A 32 -12.53 15.29 -23.69
C GLY A 32 -13.12 16.20 -22.60
N MET A 33 -12.30 16.72 -21.68
CA MET A 33 -12.76 17.56 -20.58
C MET A 33 -13.02 18.99 -21.04
N THR A 34 -14.13 19.59 -20.63
CA THR A 34 -14.49 21.01 -20.90
C THR A 34 -14.44 21.88 -19.65
N PHE A 35 -14.21 21.26 -18.50
CA PHE A 35 -13.96 21.88 -17.21
C PHE A 35 -13.03 20.98 -16.38
N TYR A 36 -12.32 21.58 -15.44
CA TYR A 36 -11.42 20.90 -14.51
C TYR A 36 -12.20 20.45 -13.26
N PRO A 37 -11.64 19.52 -12.45
CA PRO A 37 -12.28 19.06 -11.21
C PRO A 37 -12.57 20.16 -10.18
N ASN A 38 -11.91 21.31 -10.28
CA ASN A 38 -12.17 22.50 -9.46
C ASN A 38 -13.38 23.33 -9.96
N GLY A 39 -14.01 22.92 -11.07
CA GLY A 39 -15.15 23.60 -11.70
C GLY A 39 -14.78 24.69 -12.71
N GLU A 40 -13.51 25.02 -12.88
CA GLU A 40 -13.07 26.01 -13.87
C GLU A 40 -13.23 25.49 -15.29
N ARG A 41 -13.66 26.35 -16.23
CA ARG A 41 -13.77 25.97 -17.63
C ARG A 41 -12.39 25.93 -18.29
N VAL A 42 -12.21 24.99 -19.20
CA VAL A 42 -11.03 24.96 -20.07
C VAL A 42 -11.03 26.22 -20.92
N ALA A 43 -9.87 26.88 -20.99
CA ALA A 43 -9.68 28.11 -21.71
C ALA A 43 -8.68 27.97 -22.85
N ARG A 44 -8.69 28.94 -23.76
CA ARG A 44 -7.69 29.04 -24.83
C ARG A 44 -6.31 29.19 -24.22
N GLY A 45 -5.38 28.34 -24.65
CA GLY A 45 -3.99 28.38 -24.20
C GLY A 45 -3.69 27.45 -23.04
N ASP A 46 -4.71 26.83 -22.44
CA ASP A 46 -4.50 25.79 -21.45
C ASP A 46 -3.70 24.63 -22.03
N ARG A 47 -2.77 24.11 -21.21
CA ARG A 47 -1.90 23.02 -21.61
C ARG A 47 -1.63 22.10 -20.44
N LEU A 48 -1.89 20.82 -20.66
CA LEU A 48 -1.45 19.73 -19.79
C LEU A 48 0.01 19.38 -20.11
N LYS A 49 0.75 19.05 -19.06
CA LYS A 49 2.16 18.67 -19.07
C LYS A 49 2.37 17.36 -19.82
N ASN A 50 1.47 16.39 -19.61
CA ASN A 50 1.58 15.04 -20.16
C ASN A 50 0.24 14.28 -20.06
N GLU A 51 0.19 13.08 -20.64
CA GLU A 51 -0.98 12.18 -20.60
C GLU A 51 -1.30 11.65 -19.20
N ALA A 52 -0.31 11.63 -18.29
CA ALA A 52 -0.52 11.23 -16.90
C ALA A 52 -1.40 12.24 -16.17
N GLU A 53 -1.12 13.53 -16.34
CA GLU A 53 -1.94 14.62 -15.83
C GLU A 53 -3.34 14.56 -16.44
N ALA A 54 -3.46 14.32 -17.76
CA ALA A 54 -4.76 14.12 -18.40
C ALA A 54 -5.53 12.92 -17.82
N SER A 55 -4.84 11.81 -17.56
CA SER A 55 -5.42 10.60 -16.96
C SER A 55 -5.90 10.84 -15.54
N GLN A 56 -5.12 11.60 -14.77
CA GLN A 56 -5.44 11.94 -13.39
C GLN A 56 -6.63 12.91 -13.32
N LEU A 57 -6.67 13.92 -14.18
CA LEU A 57 -7.79 14.84 -14.28
C LEU A 57 -9.07 14.12 -14.71
N LEU A 58 -8.99 13.16 -15.64
CA LEU A 58 -10.12 12.32 -16.04
C LEU A 58 -10.66 11.52 -14.84
N LEU A 59 -9.77 10.92 -14.05
CA LEU A 59 -10.16 10.19 -12.86
C LEU A 59 -10.91 11.08 -11.87
N GLU A 60 -10.33 12.22 -11.49
CA GLU A 60 -10.95 13.14 -10.54
C GLU A 60 -12.31 13.63 -11.02
N LEU A 61 -12.42 13.95 -12.32
CA LEU A 61 -13.68 14.32 -12.93
C LEU A 61 -14.72 13.19 -12.86
N VAL A 62 -14.32 11.95 -13.13
CA VAL A 62 -15.22 10.80 -13.03
C VAL A 62 -15.71 10.61 -11.60
N ASP A 63 -14.81 10.65 -10.61
CA ASP A 63 -15.14 10.40 -9.21
C ASP A 63 -15.99 11.53 -8.59
N ASN A 64 -15.75 12.78 -8.99
CA ASN A 64 -16.43 13.93 -8.42
C ASN A 64 -17.74 14.28 -9.14
N ASP A 65 -17.78 14.18 -10.47
CA ASP A 65 -18.85 14.77 -11.29
C ASP A 65 -19.74 13.74 -12.00
N PHE A 66 -19.22 12.56 -12.32
CA PHE A 66 -19.98 11.55 -13.06
C PHE A 66 -20.53 10.45 -12.15
N LEU A 67 -19.64 9.78 -11.41
CA LEU A 67 -20.00 8.60 -10.64
C LEU A 67 -21.09 8.88 -9.60
N PRO A 68 -21.05 9.98 -8.80
CA PRO A 68 -22.09 10.25 -7.80
C PRO A 68 -23.49 10.44 -8.39
N ILE A 69 -23.57 10.81 -9.68
CA ILE A 69 -24.82 10.99 -10.43
C ILE A 69 -25.24 9.67 -11.07
N VAL A 70 -24.34 9.02 -11.81
CA VAL A 70 -24.65 7.79 -12.55
C VAL A 70 -24.97 6.64 -11.59
N SER A 71 -24.36 6.59 -10.41
CA SER A 71 -24.63 5.57 -9.40
C SER A 71 -26.01 5.70 -8.74
N GLN A 72 -26.79 6.75 -9.04
CA GLN A 72 -28.18 6.90 -8.56
C GLN A 72 -29.18 6.05 -9.34
N VAL A 73 -28.74 5.36 -10.41
CA VAL A 73 -29.56 4.35 -11.09
C VAL A 73 -29.96 3.27 -10.06
N PRO A 74 -31.27 2.98 -9.86
CA PRO A 74 -31.71 2.11 -8.76
C PRO A 74 -31.09 0.71 -8.73
N THR A 75 -30.73 0.19 -9.90
CA THR A 75 -30.12 -1.14 -10.11
C THR A 75 -28.59 -1.08 -10.20
N TRP A 76 -27.96 0.06 -9.96
CA TRP A 76 -26.52 0.25 -10.14
C TRP A 76 -25.68 -0.79 -9.39
N SER A 77 -26.05 -1.12 -8.15
CA SER A 77 -25.36 -2.10 -7.31
C SER A 77 -25.49 -3.55 -7.80
N GLN A 78 -26.46 -3.82 -8.68
CA GLN A 78 -26.67 -5.15 -9.28
C GLN A 78 -25.90 -5.32 -10.59
N LEU A 79 -25.48 -4.21 -11.22
CA LEU A 79 -24.64 -4.25 -12.41
C LEU A 79 -23.24 -4.75 -12.04
N ASN A 80 -22.67 -5.63 -12.86
CA ASN A 80 -21.27 -6.02 -12.73
C ASN A 80 -20.33 -4.87 -13.19
N LEU A 81 -19.03 -5.01 -12.90
CA LEU A 81 -18.05 -3.95 -13.22
C LEU A 81 -17.97 -3.61 -14.72
N SER A 82 -18.13 -4.60 -15.60
CA SER A 82 -18.14 -4.36 -17.06
C SER A 82 -19.36 -3.52 -17.45
N GLN A 83 -20.53 -3.86 -16.91
CA GLN A 83 -21.77 -3.11 -17.12
C GLN A 83 -21.68 -1.69 -16.58
N GLN A 84 -21.19 -1.51 -15.35
CA GLN A 84 -20.98 -0.20 -14.76
C GLN A 84 -19.99 0.64 -15.58
N SER A 85 -18.90 0.04 -16.07
CA SER A 85 -17.90 0.72 -16.90
C SER A 85 -18.45 1.13 -18.27
N ALA A 86 -19.27 0.29 -18.89
CA ALA A 86 -19.96 0.60 -20.14
C ALA A 86 -20.93 1.78 -19.97
N ILE A 87 -21.72 1.79 -18.89
CA ILE A 87 -22.66 2.87 -18.58
C ILE A 87 -21.94 4.16 -18.22
N LEU A 88 -20.81 4.09 -17.52
CA LEU A 88 -19.98 5.25 -17.25
C LEU A 88 -19.42 5.86 -18.54
N SER A 89 -18.91 5.05 -19.48
CA SER A 89 -18.46 5.54 -20.80
C SER A 89 -19.59 6.18 -21.61
N PHE A 90 -20.78 5.57 -21.56
CA PHE A 90 -21.98 6.12 -22.19
C PHE A 90 -22.35 7.49 -21.60
N ALA A 91 -22.35 7.58 -20.27
CA ALA A 91 -22.64 8.80 -19.52
C ALA A 91 -21.58 9.89 -19.77
N TYR A 92 -20.30 9.52 -19.90
CA TYR A 92 -19.23 10.48 -20.23
C TYR A 92 -19.50 11.16 -21.58
N ASN A 93 -19.98 10.40 -22.56
CA ASN A 93 -20.25 10.92 -23.90
C ASN A 93 -21.53 11.77 -24.01
N LEU A 94 -22.59 11.38 -23.30
CA LEU A 94 -23.94 11.93 -23.48
C LEU A 94 -24.43 12.77 -22.29
N GLY A 95 -23.65 12.81 -21.22
CA GLY A 95 -23.93 13.51 -19.97
C GLY A 95 -24.28 12.58 -18.81
N ALA A 96 -23.75 12.90 -17.62
CA ALA A 96 -23.94 12.12 -16.39
C ALA A 96 -25.42 11.94 -15.97
N ARG A 97 -26.29 12.89 -16.33
CA ARG A 97 -27.71 12.92 -15.96
C ARG A 97 -28.63 12.24 -16.99
N PHE A 98 -28.12 11.32 -17.80
CA PHE A 98 -28.92 10.69 -18.86
C PHE A 98 -30.08 9.85 -18.32
N PHE A 99 -29.95 9.23 -17.13
CA PHE A 99 -30.96 8.33 -16.59
C PHE A 99 -32.30 9.05 -16.38
N GLN A 100 -33.38 8.48 -16.94
CA GLN A 100 -34.73 9.04 -16.99
C GLN A 100 -34.88 10.41 -17.67
N SER A 101 -33.82 10.93 -18.29
CA SER A 101 -33.91 12.18 -19.07
C SER A 101 -34.63 11.96 -20.41
N PRO A 102 -35.29 13.00 -20.97
CA PRO A 102 -35.91 12.93 -22.29
C PRO A 102 -34.93 12.42 -23.36
N GLY A 103 -35.37 11.44 -24.17
CA GLY A 103 -34.53 10.80 -25.19
C GLY A 103 -33.72 9.58 -24.70
N PHE A 104 -33.70 9.30 -23.39
CA PHE A 104 -32.93 8.21 -22.78
C PHE A 104 -33.80 7.09 -22.19
N SER A 105 -35.08 7.01 -22.58
CA SER A 105 -36.02 6.02 -22.04
C SER A 105 -35.60 4.58 -22.31
N SER A 106 -35.08 4.27 -23.50
CA SER A 106 -34.65 2.90 -23.84
C SER A 106 -33.46 2.41 -23.00
N ILE A 107 -32.41 3.23 -22.82
CA ILE A 107 -31.29 2.86 -21.95
C ILE A 107 -31.70 2.83 -20.47
N SER A 108 -32.59 3.73 -20.05
CA SER A 108 -33.13 3.73 -18.68
C SER A 108 -33.97 2.48 -18.40
N SER A 109 -34.78 2.06 -19.37
CA SER A 109 -35.56 0.82 -19.29
C SER A 109 -34.65 -0.40 -19.22
N LEU A 110 -33.64 -0.49 -20.09
CA LEU A 110 -32.65 -1.58 -20.04
C LEU A 110 -32.00 -1.65 -18.65
N LEU A 111 -31.58 -0.51 -18.08
CA LEU A 111 -30.98 -0.47 -16.76
C LEU A 111 -31.94 -0.91 -15.65
N LEU A 112 -33.25 -0.68 -15.78
CA LEU A 112 -34.26 -1.08 -14.80
C LEU A 112 -34.73 -2.54 -14.94
N THR A 113 -34.29 -3.25 -15.98
CA THR A 113 -34.74 -4.62 -16.28
C THR A 113 -33.56 -5.61 -16.27
N PRO A 114 -33.14 -6.12 -15.09
CA PRO A 114 -32.03 -7.07 -14.97
C PRO A 114 -32.11 -8.29 -15.90
N GLY A 115 -33.32 -8.76 -16.21
CA GLY A 115 -33.54 -9.88 -17.13
C GLY A 115 -33.06 -9.62 -18.57
N ASP A 116 -32.99 -8.35 -18.99
CA ASP A 116 -32.57 -7.97 -20.33
C ASP A 116 -31.06 -7.77 -20.46
N TRP A 117 -30.30 -7.75 -19.35
CA TRP A 117 -28.89 -7.40 -19.39
C TRP A 117 -28.00 -8.43 -20.11
N GLY A 118 -28.44 -9.68 -20.18
CA GLY A 118 -27.79 -10.74 -20.96
C GLY A 118 -28.33 -10.86 -22.40
N ASN A 119 -29.37 -10.12 -22.77
CA ASN A 119 -29.98 -10.18 -24.09
C ASN A 119 -29.14 -9.37 -25.09
N SER A 120 -28.20 -10.05 -25.76
CA SER A 120 -27.28 -9.42 -26.70
C SER A 120 -27.98 -8.57 -27.78
N THR A 121 -29.07 -9.08 -28.33
CA THR A 121 -29.86 -8.36 -29.34
C THR A 121 -30.43 -7.07 -28.77
N GLU A 122 -31.03 -7.12 -27.58
CA GLU A 122 -31.63 -5.95 -26.95
C GLU A 122 -30.58 -4.92 -26.53
N VAL A 123 -29.48 -5.35 -25.89
CA VAL A 123 -28.39 -4.45 -25.48
C VAL A 123 -27.80 -3.73 -26.69
N HIS A 124 -27.48 -4.45 -27.77
CA HIS A 124 -26.97 -3.80 -29.00
C HIS A 124 -27.98 -2.86 -29.64
N ARG A 125 -29.26 -3.24 -29.66
CA ARG A 125 -30.34 -2.39 -30.18
C ARG A 125 -30.41 -1.09 -29.39
N VAL A 126 -30.44 -1.16 -28.06
CA VAL A 126 -30.57 0.00 -27.16
C VAL A 126 -29.37 0.94 -27.29
N PHE A 127 -28.14 0.45 -27.16
CA PHE A 127 -26.95 1.29 -27.34
C PHE A 127 -26.89 1.90 -28.75
N GLY A 128 -27.31 1.14 -29.77
CA GLY A 128 -27.35 1.58 -31.16
C GLY A 128 -28.32 2.73 -31.47
N LEU A 129 -29.22 3.09 -30.55
CA LEU A 129 -30.09 4.26 -30.70
C LEU A 129 -29.33 5.58 -30.52
N TYR A 130 -28.18 5.57 -29.83
CA TYR A 130 -27.44 6.76 -29.40
C TYR A 130 -26.19 7.01 -30.26
N VAL A 131 -26.39 7.05 -31.58
CA VAL A 131 -25.33 7.14 -32.61
C VAL A 131 -25.36 8.43 -33.43
N LYS A 132 -26.21 9.39 -33.06
CA LYS A 132 -26.41 10.64 -33.80
C LYS A 132 -25.83 11.83 -33.06
N ALA A 133 -25.24 12.75 -33.81
CA ALA A 133 -24.92 14.11 -33.35
C ALA A 133 -25.36 15.11 -34.44
N GLY A 134 -25.98 16.22 -34.03
CA GLY A 134 -26.55 17.19 -34.98
C GLY A 134 -27.57 16.58 -35.95
N GLY A 135 -28.32 15.57 -35.51
CA GLY A 135 -29.31 14.85 -36.34
C GLY A 135 -28.73 13.82 -37.33
N LYS A 136 -27.40 13.75 -37.50
CA LYS A 136 -26.73 12.83 -38.42
C LYS A 136 -26.11 11.66 -37.69
N THR A 137 -26.22 10.46 -38.26
CA THR A 137 -25.52 9.28 -37.75
C THR A 137 -24.01 9.43 -37.99
N LEU A 138 -23.22 9.25 -36.94
CA LEU A 138 -21.76 9.31 -37.03
C LEU A 138 -21.17 7.91 -36.86
N GLN A 139 -20.34 7.47 -37.81
CA GLN A 139 -19.73 6.14 -37.75
C GLN A 139 -18.88 5.92 -36.49
N GLY A 140 -18.20 6.95 -36.01
CA GLY A 140 -17.47 6.89 -34.73
C GLY A 140 -18.38 6.54 -33.55
N LEU A 141 -19.59 7.13 -33.48
CA LEU A 141 -20.56 6.81 -32.44
C LEU A 141 -21.16 5.42 -32.62
N VAL A 142 -21.39 4.96 -33.86
CA VAL A 142 -21.82 3.57 -34.12
C VAL A 142 -20.80 2.59 -33.56
N SER A 143 -19.52 2.80 -33.82
CA SER A 143 -18.44 1.95 -33.30
C SER A 143 -18.31 2.04 -31.78
N ARG A 144 -18.41 3.24 -31.18
CA ARG A 144 -18.40 3.44 -29.73
C ARG A 144 -19.53 2.70 -29.03
N ARG A 145 -20.76 2.88 -29.50
CA ARG A 145 -21.95 2.23 -28.94
C ARG A 145 -21.88 0.71 -29.05
N ARG A 146 -21.31 0.18 -30.14
CA ARG A 146 -21.06 -1.26 -30.29
C ARG A 146 -20.06 -1.77 -29.25
N GLU A 147 -18.97 -1.05 -29.02
CA GLU A 147 -17.96 -1.44 -28.03
C GLU A 147 -18.47 -1.37 -26.60
N GLU A 148 -19.23 -0.32 -26.25
CA GLU A 148 -19.87 -0.22 -24.93
C GLU A 148 -20.92 -1.33 -24.73
N ALA A 149 -21.72 -1.64 -25.74
CA ALA A 149 -22.67 -2.77 -25.69
C ALA A 149 -21.96 -4.12 -25.48
N ASN A 150 -20.84 -4.34 -26.20
CA ASN A 150 -20.01 -5.54 -26.01
C ASN A 150 -19.45 -5.62 -24.59
N LEU A 151 -19.00 -4.49 -24.04
CA LEU A 151 -18.51 -4.43 -22.66
C LEU A 151 -19.65 -4.71 -21.66
N PHE A 152 -20.85 -4.16 -21.90
CA PHE A 152 -22.02 -4.40 -21.05
C PHE A 152 -22.44 -5.88 -21.03
N LEU A 153 -22.35 -6.56 -22.18
CA LEU A 153 -22.70 -7.98 -22.32
C LEU A 153 -21.63 -8.94 -21.77
N LYS A 154 -20.44 -8.44 -21.42
CA LYS A 154 -19.34 -9.28 -20.96
C LYS A 154 -19.71 -9.94 -19.62
N PRO A 155 -19.92 -11.27 -19.57
CA PRO A 155 -20.17 -11.96 -18.31
C PRO A 155 -18.94 -11.87 -17.42
N MET A 156 -19.09 -12.02 -16.10
CA MET A 156 -17.95 -12.19 -15.21
C MET A 156 -17.26 -13.54 -15.45
N ASN A 157 -16.48 -13.63 -16.51
CA ASN A 157 -15.36 -14.56 -16.60
C ASN A 157 -14.10 -13.75 -16.31
N GLN A 158 -13.69 -13.77 -15.03
CA GLN A 158 -12.40 -13.28 -14.50
C GLN A 158 -11.63 -12.30 -15.40
N SER A 159 -12.24 -11.15 -15.74
CA SER A 159 -11.43 -9.94 -15.74
C SER A 159 -11.29 -9.66 -14.26
N LYS A 160 -10.16 -10.04 -13.65
CA LYS A 160 -9.86 -9.79 -12.24
C LYS A 160 -10.42 -8.40 -11.92
N SER A 161 -11.38 -8.32 -10.99
CA SER A 161 -11.60 -7.06 -10.29
C SER A 161 -10.22 -6.71 -9.76
N VAL A 162 -9.56 -5.73 -10.37
CA VAL A 162 -8.30 -5.28 -9.81
C VAL A 162 -8.74 -4.46 -8.63
N ASP A 163 -8.75 -5.09 -7.46
CA ASP A 163 -9.11 -4.46 -6.20
C ASP A 163 -8.23 -3.24 -6.05
N THR A 164 -8.80 -2.06 -6.34
CA THR A 164 -8.06 -0.83 -6.19
C THR A 164 -8.12 -0.36 -4.75
N PHE A 165 -7.04 0.24 -4.30
CA PHE A 165 -6.93 0.87 -3.01
C PHE A 165 -6.35 2.26 -3.17
N ASN A 166 -6.70 3.16 -2.26
CA ASN A 166 -6.23 4.53 -2.36
C ASN A 166 -4.82 4.63 -1.76
N ILE A 167 -3.99 5.40 -2.43
CA ILE A 167 -2.70 5.87 -1.92
C ILE A 167 -2.75 7.40 -1.82
N VAL A 168 -2.25 7.96 -0.74
CA VAL A 168 -2.31 9.40 -0.43
C VAL A 168 -0.90 9.90 -0.19
N ALA A 169 -0.48 10.93 -0.92
CA ALA A 169 0.79 11.60 -0.67
C ALA A 169 0.72 12.27 0.70
N ILE A 170 1.63 11.95 1.63
CA ILE A 170 1.66 12.56 2.98
C ILE A 170 2.58 13.78 3.05
N THR A 171 3.41 13.97 2.02
CA THR A 171 4.27 15.15 1.81
C THR A 171 4.33 15.46 0.32
N ASP A 172 4.81 16.64 -0.04
CA ASP A 172 5.07 17.01 -1.43
C ASP A 172 6.08 16.04 -2.05
N THR A 173 5.70 15.41 -3.15
CA THR A 173 6.45 14.30 -3.75
C THR A 173 6.24 14.22 -5.26
N TRP A 174 6.82 13.20 -5.90
CA TRP A 174 6.72 12.95 -7.32
C TRP A 174 6.38 11.48 -7.62
N LEU A 175 5.55 11.26 -8.64
CA LEU A 175 5.55 10.01 -9.40
C LEU A 175 6.68 10.09 -10.43
N LYS A 176 7.41 8.99 -10.66
CA LYS A 176 8.50 8.91 -11.64
C LYS A 176 8.32 7.72 -12.58
N LYS A 177 8.82 7.80 -13.81
CA LYS A 177 8.90 6.66 -14.76
C LYS A 177 10.18 5.85 -14.61
N ASP A 178 11.20 6.47 -14.03
CA ASP A 178 12.47 5.84 -13.68
C ASP A 178 12.82 6.27 -12.25
N TYR A 179 12.94 5.29 -11.35
CA TYR A 179 13.21 5.57 -9.95
C TYR A 179 14.68 5.95 -9.68
N ALA A 180 15.61 5.55 -10.54
CA ALA A 180 17.04 5.74 -10.36
C ALA A 180 17.47 7.20 -10.57
N LEU A 181 16.69 7.93 -11.37
CA LEU A 181 16.94 9.34 -11.67
C LEU A 181 16.24 10.28 -10.67
N GLN A 182 16.88 11.41 -10.38
CA GLN A 182 16.26 12.49 -9.62
C GLN A 182 15.13 13.13 -10.43
N SER A 183 14.11 13.65 -9.74
CA SER A 183 13.00 14.31 -10.44
C SER A 183 13.46 15.52 -11.27
N SER A 184 14.59 16.15 -10.93
CA SER A 184 15.20 17.22 -11.74
C SER A 184 15.77 16.74 -13.08
N GLU A 185 16.19 15.47 -13.15
CA GLU A 185 16.85 14.87 -14.32
C GLU A 185 15.84 14.24 -15.28
N LEU A 186 14.62 13.98 -14.80
CA LEU A 186 13.53 13.45 -15.59
C LEU A 186 12.82 14.56 -16.37
N ASP A 187 12.46 14.25 -17.61
CA ASP A 187 11.62 15.13 -18.40
C ASP A 187 10.20 15.21 -17.81
N SER A 188 9.41 16.19 -18.26
CA SER A 188 8.06 16.39 -17.73
C SER A 188 7.08 15.26 -18.05
N THR A 189 7.38 14.36 -18.99
CA THR A 189 6.55 13.18 -19.32
C THR A 189 6.89 11.98 -18.44
N GLN A 190 8.10 11.98 -17.88
CA GLN A 190 8.62 10.93 -17.01
C GLN A 190 8.40 11.22 -15.51
N LYS A 191 7.77 12.34 -15.16
CA LYS A 191 7.46 12.68 -13.76
C LYS A 191 6.12 13.40 -13.61
N ALA A 192 5.50 13.29 -12.45
CA ALA A 192 4.32 14.06 -12.07
C ALA A 192 4.42 14.54 -10.62
N PHE A 193 4.17 15.83 -10.37
CA PHE A 193 4.21 16.40 -9.02
C PHE A 193 2.94 16.03 -8.25
N CYS A 194 3.09 15.64 -6.99
CA CYS A 194 2.02 15.23 -6.10
C CYS A 194 2.12 16.04 -4.80
N PRO A 195 1.30 17.08 -4.60
CA PRO A 195 1.28 17.80 -3.34
C PRO A 195 0.77 16.92 -2.20
N ALA A 196 1.16 17.23 -0.97
CA ALA A 196 0.63 16.56 0.23
C ALA A 196 -0.91 16.56 0.23
N GLY A 197 -1.51 15.43 0.61
CA GLY A 197 -2.94 15.14 0.56
C GLY A 197 -3.44 14.60 -0.79
N LYS A 198 -2.63 14.60 -1.86
CA LYS A 198 -3.05 14.11 -3.17
C LYS A 198 -3.33 12.60 -3.12
N THR A 199 -4.52 12.19 -3.56
CA THR A 199 -4.95 10.79 -3.57
C THR A 199 -4.94 10.21 -4.98
N TYR A 200 -4.43 8.99 -5.12
CA TYR A 200 -4.53 8.18 -6.33
C TYR A 200 -5.16 6.85 -6.00
N SER A 201 -5.94 6.31 -6.93
CA SER A 201 -6.33 4.91 -6.89
C SER A 201 -5.21 4.06 -7.45
N CYS A 202 -4.84 3.01 -6.73
CA CYS A 202 -3.76 2.09 -7.04
C CYS A 202 -4.36 0.70 -7.24
N GLN A 203 -4.12 0.13 -8.41
CA GLN A 203 -4.53 -1.22 -8.76
C GLN A 203 -3.61 -2.26 -8.13
N GLU A 204 -2.32 -2.00 -8.17
CA GLU A 204 -1.31 -2.90 -7.64
C GLU A 204 -0.06 -2.11 -7.28
N ILE A 205 0.60 -2.48 -6.19
CA ILE A 205 2.01 -2.15 -6.01
C ILE A 205 2.75 -3.39 -6.53
N LEU A 206 3.41 -3.22 -7.66
CA LEU A 206 4.21 -4.23 -8.31
C LEU A 206 5.60 -4.22 -7.66
N ASP A 207 6.20 -5.38 -7.53
CA ASP A 207 7.64 -5.45 -7.27
C ASP A 207 8.38 -5.08 -8.58
N ASP A 208 9.57 -4.50 -8.47
CA ASP A 208 10.41 -4.12 -9.61
C ASP A 208 10.51 -5.30 -10.61
N PRO A 209 10.08 -5.14 -11.87
CA PRO A 209 10.06 -6.22 -12.86
C PRO A 209 11.45 -6.51 -13.45
N PHE A 210 12.44 -5.66 -13.20
CA PHE A 210 13.80 -5.76 -13.73
C PHE A 210 14.82 -6.26 -12.69
N GLU A 211 14.54 -6.16 -11.39
CA GLU A 211 15.38 -6.74 -10.33
C GLU A 211 14.58 -7.42 -9.20
N PRO A 212 14.32 -8.73 -9.28
CA PRO A 212 13.69 -9.48 -8.19
C PRO A 212 14.58 -9.49 -6.94
N GLY A 213 14.19 -8.72 -5.92
CA GLY A 213 14.87 -8.71 -4.62
C GLY A 213 15.66 -7.45 -4.27
N VAL A 214 15.49 -6.34 -5.00
CA VAL A 214 16.07 -5.04 -4.62
C VAL A 214 14.95 -4.01 -4.40
N SER A 215 14.69 -3.65 -3.14
CA SER A 215 13.99 -2.41 -2.78
C SER A 215 14.93 -1.38 -2.14
N ALA A 216 16.25 -1.50 -2.40
CA ALA A 216 17.30 -0.65 -1.81
C ALA A 216 17.14 0.87 -2.06
N SER A 217 16.23 1.30 -2.94
CA SER A 217 15.99 2.71 -3.27
C SER A 217 14.81 3.34 -2.52
N GLY A 218 14.03 2.56 -1.76
CA GLY A 218 12.79 3.00 -1.11
C GLY A 218 11.67 3.40 -2.09
N HIS A 219 11.81 3.12 -3.39
CA HIS A 219 10.79 3.37 -4.39
C HIS A 219 9.96 2.12 -4.68
N LEU A 220 8.64 2.27 -4.71
CA LEU A 220 7.67 1.24 -5.03
C LEU A 220 7.18 1.44 -6.46
N ASP A 221 7.11 0.35 -7.22
CA ASP A 221 6.45 0.34 -8.53
C ASP A 221 4.94 0.18 -8.32
N VAL A 222 4.15 1.06 -8.90
CA VAL A 222 2.71 1.12 -8.74
C VAL A 222 2.02 1.14 -10.09
N GLN A 223 1.08 0.23 -10.26
CA GLN A 223 0.08 0.31 -11.29
C GLN A 223 -1.05 1.20 -10.77
N LEU A 224 -1.10 2.44 -11.25
CA LEU A 224 -2.20 3.34 -10.93
C LEU A 224 -3.46 2.91 -11.68
N GLY A 225 -4.58 3.06 -11.00
CA GLY A 225 -5.91 2.75 -11.51
C GLY A 225 -6.29 3.59 -12.71
N TYR A 226 -7.42 3.21 -13.32
CA TYR A 226 -8.11 4.06 -14.30
C TYR A 226 -7.25 4.42 -15.52
N GLY A 227 -6.33 3.54 -15.88
CA GLY A 227 -5.43 3.69 -17.02
C GLY A 227 -4.34 4.74 -16.82
N CYS A 228 -4.08 5.22 -15.61
CA CYS A 228 -2.95 6.12 -15.31
C CYS A 228 -1.58 5.44 -15.52
N GLY A 229 -1.58 4.12 -15.69
CA GLY A 229 -0.40 3.35 -16.07
C GLY A 229 0.54 3.12 -14.90
N ARG A 230 1.73 2.62 -15.23
CA ARG A 230 2.76 2.22 -14.27
C ARG A 230 3.67 3.39 -13.88
N TRP A 231 4.00 3.53 -12.60
CA TRP A 231 4.81 4.61 -12.03
C TRP A 231 5.67 4.09 -10.88
N TYR A 232 6.70 4.83 -10.53
CA TYR A 232 7.46 4.65 -9.30
C TYR A 232 7.11 5.75 -8.30
N ILE A 233 6.92 5.38 -7.04
CA ILE A 233 6.67 6.29 -5.91
C ILE A 233 7.72 6.05 -4.84
N TYR A 234 8.18 7.09 -4.13
CA TYR A 234 9.01 6.86 -2.94
C TYR A 234 8.11 6.50 -1.76
N GLY A 235 8.14 5.24 -1.29
CA GLY A 235 7.14 4.65 -0.41
C GLY A 235 6.86 5.47 0.87
N ASN A 236 7.90 6.05 1.47
CA ASN A 236 7.78 6.87 2.68
C ASN A 236 7.00 8.18 2.49
N HIS A 237 6.70 8.58 1.25
CA HIS A 237 5.88 9.76 0.96
C HIS A 237 4.40 9.42 0.77
N TRP A 238 3.98 8.16 0.94
CA TRP A 238 2.63 7.70 0.62
C TRP A 238 1.97 6.86 1.73
N SER A 239 0.65 6.95 1.85
CA SER A 239 -0.19 6.26 2.85
C SER A 239 -1.39 5.57 2.20
N LYS A 240 -1.87 4.44 2.73
CA LYS A 240 -3.01 3.66 2.19
C LYS A 240 -4.14 3.66 3.21
N SER A 241 -5.36 4.02 2.81
CA SER A 241 -6.51 4.28 3.72
C SER A 241 -6.55 3.39 4.98
N GLY A 242 -6.14 3.97 6.13
CA GLY A 242 -6.14 3.32 7.45
C GLY A 242 -4.76 3.07 8.10
N GLY A 243 -3.65 3.25 7.37
CA GLY A 243 -2.29 3.15 7.89
C GLY A 243 -1.25 3.58 6.85
N MET A 244 0.00 3.84 7.25
CA MET A 244 1.08 4.10 6.28
C MET A 244 1.21 2.93 5.30
N MET A 245 1.62 3.20 4.05
CA MET A 245 2.00 2.15 3.10
C MET A 245 3.34 1.54 3.54
N HIS A 246 3.31 0.73 4.59
CA HIS A 246 4.29 -0.34 4.67
C HIS A 246 3.88 -1.35 3.61
N ALA A 247 4.86 -1.85 2.84
CA ALA A 247 4.61 -3.02 2.01
C ALA A 247 3.91 -4.06 2.90
N ALA A 248 2.66 -4.43 2.56
CA ALA A 248 2.07 -5.62 3.16
C ALA A 248 3.11 -6.75 2.98
N PRO A 249 3.36 -7.63 3.97
CA PRO A 249 4.52 -8.51 3.96
C PRO A 249 4.40 -9.57 2.85
N LYS A 250 4.64 -9.16 1.61
CA LYS A 250 4.83 -9.97 0.41
C LYS A 250 6.31 -10.31 0.24
N SER A 251 7.20 -9.70 1.03
CA SER A 251 8.60 -10.08 1.06
C SER A 251 8.67 -11.59 1.29
N ALA A 252 9.24 -12.30 0.32
CA ALA A 252 9.35 -13.75 0.38
C ALA A 252 10.08 -14.19 1.66
N ALA A 253 10.91 -13.30 2.25
CA ALA A 253 11.54 -13.49 3.54
C ALA A 253 10.54 -13.51 4.70
N VAL A 254 9.58 -12.58 4.77
CA VAL A 254 8.54 -12.60 5.80
C VAL A 254 7.58 -13.77 5.59
N GLN A 255 7.19 -14.08 4.35
CA GLN A 255 6.38 -15.28 4.07
C GLN A 255 7.09 -16.57 4.49
N ARG A 256 8.42 -16.64 4.34
CA ARG A 256 9.22 -17.74 4.90
C ARG A 256 9.21 -17.74 6.43
N GLN A 257 9.19 -16.59 7.09
CA GLN A 257 9.06 -16.52 8.56
C GLN A 257 7.69 -17.03 9.03
N ILE A 258 6.62 -16.61 8.37
CA ILE A 258 5.25 -17.11 8.64
C ILE A 258 5.20 -18.62 8.42
N GLY A 259 5.66 -19.12 7.27
CA GLY A 259 5.70 -20.55 6.98
C GLY A 259 6.62 -21.36 7.90
N ARG A 260 7.66 -20.75 8.49
CA ARG A 260 8.46 -21.36 9.56
C ARG A 260 7.68 -21.41 10.87
N LEU A 261 7.00 -20.33 11.23
CA LEU A 261 6.16 -20.25 12.42
C LEU A 261 5.00 -21.25 12.37
N GLU A 262 4.36 -21.41 11.22
CA GLU A 262 3.25 -22.34 11.00
C GLU A 262 3.61 -23.80 11.30
N LYS A 263 4.89 -24.18 11.16
CA LYS A 263 5.39 -25.50 11.56
C LYS A 263 5.36 -25.73 13.07
N TYR A 264 5.44 -24.67 13.85
CA TYR A 264 5.38 -24.71 15.32
C TYR A 264 3.98 -24.41 15.86
N CYS A 265 3.22 -23.58 15.15
CA CYS A 265 1.84 -23.24 15.45
C CYS A 265 1.02 -23.04 14.17
N PRO A 266 0.13 -23.98 13.83
CA PRO A 266 -0.68 -23.91 12.61
C PRO A 266 -1.64 -22.72 12.53
N THR A 267 -2.00 -22.12 13.66
CA THR A 267 -2.95 -20.98 13.73
C THR A 267 -2.39 -19.88 14.65
N PRO A 268 -1.30 -19.21 14.27
CA PRO A 268 -0.62 -18.26 15.16
C PRO A 268 -1.42 -16.95 15.26
N ASN A 269 -1.65 -16.48 16.49
CA ASN A 269 -2.31 -15.19 16.72
C ASN A 269 -1.29 -14.03 16.77
N ILE A 270 -0.69 -13.72 15.62
CA ILE A 270 0.36 -12.70 15.47
C ILE A 270 -0.21 -11.29 15.73
N GLN A 271 -1.34 -10.97 15.10
CA GLN A 271 -1.91 -9.63 15.19
C GLN A 271 -2.44 -9.33 16.60
N GLY A 272 -2.06 -8.17 17.14
CA GLY A 272 -2.50 -7.69 18.45
C GLY A 272 -1.76 -8.30 19.65
N THR A 273 -0.97 -9.36 19.47
CA THR A 273 -0.17 -9.94 20.56
C THR A 273 1.19 -9.23 20.64
N LYS A 274 1.36 -8.32 21.62
CA LYS A 274 2.67 -7.69 21.90
C LYS A 274 3.56 -8.59 22.76
N PRO A 275 4.91 -8.51 22.65
CA PRO A 275 5.81 -9.17 23.61
C PRO A 275 5.59 -8.61 25.02
N LYS A 276 5.90 -9.42 26.04
CA LYS A 276 5.96 -8.90 27.41
C LYS A 276 7.27 -8.16 27.61
N TYR A 277 7.20 -7.04 28.32
CA TYR A 277 8.38 -6.34 28.81
C TYR A 277 8.99 -7.10 29.99
N TYR A 278 10.31 -7.34 29.92
CA TYR A 278 11.12 -7.83 31.03
C TYR A 278 12.27 -6.84 31.25
N SER A 279 12.34 -6.29 32.46
CA SER A 279 13.48 -5.45 32.84
C SER A 279 14.66 -6.36 33.18
N GLN A 280 15.86 -5.98 32.77
CA GLN A 280 17.05 -6.72 33.18
C GLN A 280 17.53 -6.33 34.59
N ARG A 281 17.01 -5.24 35.15
CA ARG A 281 17.50 -4.62 36.40
C ARG A 281 17.07 -5.39 37.66
N ASP A 282 16.01 -6.17 37.55
CA ASP A 282 15.43 -7.03 38.59
C ASP A 282 15.79 -8.51 38.41
N ASN A 283 16.67 -8.83 37.45
CA ASN A 283 17.19 -10.17 37.26
C ASN A 283 17.94 -10.68 38.50
N TYR A 284 17.80 -11.97 38.79
CA TYR A 284 18.39 -12.62 39.97
C TYR A 284 19.93 -12.54 40.07
N ARG A 285 20.62 -12.27 38.95
CA ARG A 285 22.07 -12.02 38.91
C ARG A 285 22.45 -11.25 37.66
N ASP A 286 23.62 -10.61 37.71
CA ASP A 286 24.33 -10.06 36.56
C ASP A 286 23.50 -9.09 35.69
N ALA A 287 22.59 -8.34 36.33
CA ALA A 287 21.71 -7.34 35.71
C ALA A 287 22.42 -6.33 34.78
N HIS A 288 23.74 -6.14 34.93
CA HIS A 288 24.54 -5.26 34.07
C HIS A 288 24.88 -5.84 32.68
N ARG A 289 24.60 -7.13 32.44
CA ARG A 289 25.00 -7.85 31.21
C ARG A 289 23.98 -8.87 30.71
N THR A 290 22.72 -8.72 31.10
CA THR A 290 21.63 -9.65 30.79
C THR A 290 20.66 -9.13 29.72
N CYS A 291 20.91 -7.96 29.11
CA CYS A 291 20.04 -7.39 28.06
C CYS A 291 19.69 -8.40 26.96
N ASN A 292 20.69 -9.14 26.48
CA ASN A 292 20.51 -10.19 25.48
C ASN A 292 19.55 -11.28 25.96
N SER A 293 19.64 -11.71 27.23
CA SER A 293 18.76 -12.73 27.78
C SER A 293 17.33 -12.21 27.99
N SER A 294 17.16 -11.03 28.58
CA SER A 294 15.84 -10.43 28.83
C SER A 294 15.07 -10.17 27.53
N SER A 295 15.74 -9.60 26.52
CA SER A 295 15.13 -9.39 25.19
C SER A 295 14.78 -10.68 24.46
N ASN A 296 15.62 -11.73 24.56
CA ASN A 296 15.30 -13.03 23.97
C ASN A 296 14.21 -13.78 24.75
N CYS A 297 14.11 -13.58 26.07
CA CYS A 297 13.00 -14.07 26.87
C CYS A 297 11.67 -13.43 26.40
N ALA A 298 11.65 -12.11 26.19
CA ALA A 298 10.47 -11.40 25.66
C ALA A 298 10.01 -11.96 24.30
N TYR A 299 10.94 -12.17 23.38
CA TYR A 299 10.65 -12.78 22.07
C TYR A 299 10.14 -14.23 22.20
N THR A 300 10.73 -15.01 23.09
CA THR A 300 10.33 -16.42 23.31
C THR A 300 8.97 -16.52 23.98
N ASP A 301 8.69 -15.67 24.96
CA ASP A 301 7.36 -15.53 25.58
C ASP A 301 6.30 -15.17 24.55
N TRP A 302 6.61 -14.22 23.65
CA TRP A 302 5.73 -13.86 22.54
C TRP A 302 5.44 -15.07 21.64
N LEU A 303 6.47 -15.80 21.21
CA LEU A 303 6.31 -17.03 20.42
C LEU A 303 5.41 -18.04 21.13
N LEU A 304 5.59 -18.28 22.43
CA LEU A 304 4.74 -19.19 23.18
C LEU A 304 3.27 -18.74 23.17
N ARG A 305 3.02 -17.45 23.45
CA ARG A 305 1.65 -16.92 23.56
C ARG A 305 0.91 -16.87 22.24
N ILE A 306 1.55 -16.47 21.15
CA ILE A 306 0.91 -16.52 19.82
C ILE A 306 0.60 -17.97 19.40
N CYS A 307 1.33 -18.94 19.96
CA CYS A 307 1.10 -20.37 19.76
C CYS A 307 0.04 -20.97 20.70
N GLY A 308 -0.64 -20.15 21.51
CA GLY A 308 -1.62 -20.62 22.50
C GLY A 308 -1.01 -21.36 23.69
N LYS A 309 0.31 -21.30 23.87
CA LYS A 309 1.01 -21.90 25.02
C LYS A 309 1.10 -20.90 26.18
N PRO A 310 1.23 -21.38 27.43
CA PRO A 310 1.56 -20.51 28.55
C PRO A 310 2.84 -19.72 28.26
N GLY A 311 2.77 -18.40 28.46
CA GLY A 311 3.95 -17.54 28.38
C GLY A 311 4.90 -17.77 29.54
N ILE A 312 6.06 -17.11 29.49
CA ILE A 312 7.04 -17.09 30.57
C ILE A 312 6.53 -16.12 31.65
N ALA A 313 6.72 -16.46 32.92
CA ALA A 313 6.25 -15.62 34.04
C ALA A 313 7.23 -14.47 34.35
N ASN A 314 8.53 -14.78 34.32
CA ASN A 314 9.65 -13.87 34.51
C ASN A 314 10.88 -14.38 33.74
N ASP A 315 11.79 -13.48 33.38
CA ASP A 315 13.00 -13.79 32.65
C ASP A 315 14.10 -14.46 33.49
N ASP A 316 14.00 -14.48 34.82
CA ASP A 316 14.89 -15.26 35.70
C ASP A 316 14.94 -16.75 35.32
N SER A 317 13.77 -17.34 35.04
CA SER A 317 13.69 -18.75 34.63
C SER A 317 14.47 -19.02 33.35
N TYR A 318 14.36 -18.12 32.37
CA TYR A 318 15.08 -18.17 31.10
C TYR A 318 16.59 -17.97 31.32
N ILE A 319 16.98 -16.99 32.13
CA ILE A 319 18.38 -16.67 32.42
C ILE A 319 19.09 -17.82 33.13
N ARG A 320 18.40 -18.57 34.00
CA ARG A 320 18.97 -19.79 34.61
C ARG A 320 19.32 -20.84 33.55
N GLU A 321 18.49 -21.01 32.53
CA GLU A 321 18.78 -21.93 31.42
C GLU A 321 19.94 -21.44 30.53
N VAL A 322 20.06 -20.12 30.35
CA VAL A 322 21.20 -19.48 29.68
C VAL A 322 22.50 -19.80 30.43
N PHE A 323 22.57 -19.52 31.73
CA PHE A 323 23.78 -19.76 32.52
C PHE A 323 24.14 -21.24 32.69
N ARG A 324 23.17 -22.15 32.58
CA ARG A 324 23.46 -23.60 32.52
C ARG A 324 24.16 -24.02 31.22
N ARG A 325 24.02 -23.25 30.14
CA ARG A 325 24.50 -23.59 28.79
C ARG A 325 25.64 -22.69 28.30
N GLY A 326 25.91 -21.59 28.97
CA GLY A 326 26.97 -20.66 28.62
C GLY A 326 26.78 -19.29 29.25
N ASP A 327 27.16 -18.24 28.52
CA ASP A 327 27.12 -16.86 29.00
C ASP A 327 26.08 -16.03 28.23
N THR A 328 25.50 -15.04 28.92
CA THR A 328 24.42 -14.18 28.44
C THR A 328 24.81 -13.35 27.22
N ILE A 329 26.09 -13.04 27.02
CA ILE A 329 26.53 -12.20 25.90
C ILE A 329 26.50 -12.92 24.55
N TYR A 330 26.43 -14.26 24.53
CA TYR A 330 26.53 -15.03 23.30
C TYR A 330 25.16 -15.34 22.70
N HIS A 331 24.88 -14.82 21.51
CA HIS A 331 23.63 -15.10 20.78
C HIS A 331 23.41 -16.59 20.50
N GLY A 332 24.47 -17.38 20.34
CA GLY A 332 24.40 -18.83 20.16
C GLY A 332 23.88 -19.57 21.39
N VAL A 333 24.16 -19.07 22.60
CA VAL A 333 23.61 -19.65 23.84
C VAL A 333 22.11 -19.38 23.91
N GLN A 334 21.68 -18.17 23.55
CA GLN A 334 20.25 -17.83 23.44
C GLN A 334 19.54 -18.75 22.43
N THR A 335 20.14 -18.97 21.25
CA THR A 335 19.61 -19.91 20.24
C THR A 335 19.44 -21.32 20.80
N LYS A 336 20.42 -21.83 21.56
CA LYS A 336 20.33 -23.16 22.19
C LYS A 336 19.20 -23.23 23.21
N VAL A 337 19.06 -22.22 24.06
CA VAL A 337 17.98 -22.17 25.06
C VAL A 337 16.60 -22.16 24.38
N ILE A 338 16.40 -21.28 23.39
CA ILE A 338 15.12 -21.17 22.67
C ILE A 338 14.75 -22.52 22.01
N LYS A 339 15.73 -23.21 21.44
CA LYS A 339 15.53 -24.51 20.80
C LYS A 339 15.29 -25.65 21.80
N GLU A 340 16.21 -25.85 22.73
CA GLU A 340 16.23 -27.02 23.61
C GLU A 340 15.20 -26.96 24.73
N VAL A 341 14.86 -25.75 25.20
CA VAL A 341 13.92 -25.57 26.32
C VAL A 341 12.52 -25.26 25.80
N TYR A 342 12.41 -24.41 24.77
CA TYR A 342 11.12 -23.88 24.31
C TYR A 342 10.66 -24.41 22.94
N GLY A 343 11.52 -25.15 22.24
CA GLY A 343 11.17 -25.90 21.04
C GLY A 343 11.13 -25.09 19.73
N PHE A 344 11.66 -23.87 19.70
CA PHE A 344 11.68 -23.03 18.49
C PHE A 344 13.10 -22.93 17.91
N ASN A 345 13.25 -23.12 16.60
CA ASN A 345 14.52 -22.83 15.94
C ASN A 345 14.61 -21.34 15.62
N THR A 346 15.66 -20.69 16.10
CA THR A 346 15.94 -19.28 15.78
C THR A 346 17.39 -19.10 15.38
N LYS A 347 17.66 -18.01 14.66
CA LYS A 347 19.01 -17.63 14.23
C LYS A 347 19.24 -16.15 14.47
N TRP A 348 20.47 -15.82 14.86
CA TRP A 348 20.97 -14.45 14.87
C TRP A 348 21.55 -14.12 13.49
N MET A 349 21.08 -13.03 12.91
CA MET A 349 21.52 -12.47 11.64
C MET A 349 22.42 -11.26 11.90
N GLY A 350 23.28 -10.93 10.94
CA GLY A 350 24.25 -9.83 11.03
C GLY A 350 24.53 -9.17 9.68
N ASP A 351 23.65 -9.41 8.72
CA ASP A 351 23.63 -8.92 7.34
C ASP A 351 23.09 -7.49 7.22
N ARG A 352 22.59 -6.90 8.30
CA ARG A 352 22.14 -5.50 8.39
C ARG A 352 20.96 -5.15 7.46
N ASP A 353 20.07 -6.10 7.24
CA ASP A 353 18.87 -5.91 6.42
C ASP A 353 17.77 -5.12 7.16
N ILE A 354 17.83 -3.79 7.08
CA ILE A 354 16.88 -2.91 7.79
C ILE A 354 15.48 -2.98 7.17
N GLU A 355 15.39 -3.21 5.86
CA GLU A 355 14.12 -3.35 5.14
C GLU A 355 13.38 -4.57 5.64
N PHE A 356 14.06 -5.71 5.76
CA PHE A 356 13.46 -6.92 6.31
C PHE A 356 13.06 -6.78 7.79
N VAL A 357 13.85 -6.06 8.60
CA VAL A 357 13.48 -5.75 9.99
C VAL A 357 12.16 -4.96 10.03
N ASN A 358 12.01 -3.97 9.16
CA ASN A 358 10.78 -3.17 9.08
C ASN A 358 9.59 -3.99 8.57
N ASP A 359 9.81 -4.87 7.58
CA ASP A 359 8.78 -5.79 7.09
C ASP A 359 8.29 -6.75 8.19
N LEU A 360 9.20 -7.22 9.06
CA LEU A 360 8.84 -8.06 10.21
C LEU A 360 7.95 -7.31 11.20
N LEU A 361 8.32 -6.06 11.53
CA LEU A 361 7.53 -5.22 12.43
C LEU A 361 6.14 -4.93 11.84
N ALA A 362 6.06 -4.60 10.55
CA ALA A 362 4.80 -4.41 9.84
C ALA A 362 3.92 -5.67 9.81
N ALA A 363 4.55 -6.85 9.81
CA ALA A 363 3.87 -8.14 9.92
C ALA A 363 3.48 -8.52 11.36
N GLY A 364 3.80 -7.67 12.35
CA GLY A 364 3.52 -7.90 13.78
C GLY A 364 4.54 -8.79 14.49
N PHE A 365 5.69 -9.09 13.88
CA PHE A 365 6.78 -9.80 14.54
C PHE A 365 7.62 -8.81 15.36
N PRO A 366 7.79 -9.02 16.69
CA PRO A 366 8.79 -8.30 17.44
C PRO A 366 10.20 -8.74 17.02
N VAL A 367 11.14 -7.81 16.97
CA VAL A 367 12.51 -8.06 16.49
C VAL A 367 13.52 -7.76 17.59
N VAL A 368 14.19 -8.81 18.08
CA VAL A 368 15.36 -8.64 18.96
C VAL A 368 16.52 -8.14 18.10
N CYS A 369 17.13 -6.99 18.44
CA CYS A 369 18.23 -6.40 17.68
C CYS A 369 19.30 -5.77 18.58
N ASN A 370 20.46 -5.42 17.99
CA ASN A 370 21.58 -4.82 18.72
C ASN A 370 21.85 -3.36 18.34
N ILE A 371 22.15 -2.54 19.36
CA ILE A 371 22.46 -1.13 19.22
C ILE A 371 23.70 -0.70 20.01
N LEU A 372 24.32 0.38 19.56
CA LEU A 372 25.33 1.16 20.26
C LEU A 372 24.65 2.19 21.18
N HIS A 373 24.53 1.85 22.46
CA HIS A 373 23.69 2.59 23.40
C HIS A 373 24.37 3.78 24.10
N ARG A 374 25.66 4.04 23.85
CA ARG A 374 26.41 5.13 24.51
C ARG A 374 26.99 6.11 23.51
N GLY A 375 27.26 7.32 23.99
CA GLY A 375 27.94 8.35 23.22
C GLY A 375 27.04 9.03 22.19
N PRO A 376 27.57 10.08 21.52
CA PRO A 376 26.83 10.84 20.52
C PRO A 376 26.65 10.04 19.22
N LEU A 377 25.65 10.40 18.40
CA LEU A 377 25.36 9.71 17.13
C LEU A 377 26.51 9.70 16.11
N ASN A 378 27.43 10.66 16.18
CA ASN A 378 28.61 10.70 15.31
C ASN A 378 29.78 9.84 15.81
N ALA A 379 29.71 9.32 17.04
CA ALA A 379 30.68 8.40 17.61
C ALA A 379 30.03 7.44 18.63
N PRO A 380 29.02 6.64 18.20
CA PRO A 380 28.29 5.76 19.10
C PRO A 380 29.18 4.58 19.50
N ARG A 381 28.99 4.07 20.73
CA ARG A 381 29.82 3.00 21.30
C ARG A 381 29.05 2.08 22.24
N GLY A 382 29.70 1.00 22.64
CA GLY A 382 29.15 -0.03 23.53
C GLY A 382 28.46 -1.14 22.76
N GLY A 383 27.57 -1.87 23.43
CA GLY A 383 26.71 -2.88 22.82
C GLY A 383 25.53 -3.12 23.74
N HIS A 384 24.34 -3.25 23.18
CA HIS A 384 23.11 -3.48 23.91
C HIS A 384 22.09 -4.18 23.04
N ILE A 385 21.18 -4.93 23.67
CA ILE A 385 20.14 -5.68 22.99
C ILE A 385 18.78 -5.15 23.44
N ILE A 386 17.90 -4.89 22.49
CA ILE A 386 16.54 -4.41 22.70
C ILE A 386 15.56 -5.23 21.86
N VAL A 387 14.26 -5.06 22.11
CA VAL A 387 13.19 -5.64 21.26
C VAL A 387 12.44 -4.52 20.58
N LEU A 388 12.51 -4.44 19.25
CA LEU A 388 11.61 -3.59 18.48
C LEU A 388 10.24 -4.25 18.44
N THR A 389 9.19 -3.46 18.64
CA THR A 389 7.81 -3.94 18.69
C THR A 389 6.90 -3.28 17.67
N ASP A 390 7.31 -2.12 17.14
CA ASP A 390 6.55 -1.37 16.15
C ASP A 390 7.47 -0.39 15.40
N TYR A 391 7.05 0.04 14.21
CA TYR A 391 7.70 1.11 13.45
C TYR A 391 6.65 1.89 12.66
N GLU A 392 6.43 3.14 13.06
CA GLU A 392 5.44 4.02 12.42
C GLU A 392 5.97 5.46 12.43
N ASN A 393 5.67 6.24 11.38
CA ASN A 393 6.01 7.66 11.30
C ASN A 393 7.49 7.98 11.59
N HIS A 394 8.43 7.17 11.08
CA HIS A 394 9.87 7.28 11.34
C HIS A 394 10.25 7.16 12.83
N ILE A 395 9.45 6.45 13.62
CA ILE A 395 9.70 6.20 15.04
C ILE A 395 9.57 4.69 15.30
N TYR A 396 10.64 4.10 15.82
CA TYR A 396 10.61 2.76 16.35
C TYR A 396 10.02 2.76 17.77
N THR A 397 9.12 1.83 18.03
CA THR A 397 8.74 1.46 19.40
C THR A 397 9.60 0.29 19.84
N ALA A 398 10.22 0.40 21.00
CA ALA A 398 11.12 -0.62 21.52
C ALA A 398 10.88 -0.88 23.01
N ASP A 399 11.04 -2.14 23.39
CA ASP A 399 11.22 -2.55 24.78
C ASP A 399 12.73 -2.67 25.04
N ASP A 400 13.27 -1.68 25.76
CA ASP A 400 14.66 -1.67 26.21
C ASP A 400 14.73 -2.20 27.65
N PRO A 401 15.37 -3.36 27.89
CA PRO A 401 15.36 -3.99 29.22
C PRO A 401 16.14 -3.19 30.28
N TYR A 402 16.97 -2.22 29.90
CA TYR A 402 17.78 -1.43 30.84
C TYR A 402 17.21 -0.02 31.13
N GLY A 403 16.32 0.51 30.29
CA GLY A 403 15.83 1.90 30.38
C GLY A 403 15.87 2.58 29.01
N THR A 404 15.37 3.80 28.88
CA THR A 404 15.25 4.39 27.54
C THR A 404 16.58 4.94 27.04
N LEU A 405 16.86 4.70 25.74
CA LEU A 405 17.98 5.33 25.03
C LEU A 405 17.86 6.86 24.99
N VAL A 406 16.64 7.37 24.83
CA VAL A 406 16.37 8.82 24.70
C VAL A 406 16.70 9.59 25.98
N SER A 407 16.54 8.96 27.15
CA SER A 407 16.93 9.57 28.42
C SER A 407 18.42 9.43 28.75
N ASP A 408 19.21 8.83 27.87
CA ASP A 408 20.58 8.38 28.16
C ASP A 408 20.60 7.45 29.40
N TYR A 409 19.60 6.55 29.47
CA TYR A 409 19.43 5.57 30.55
C TYR A 409 19.32 6.15 31.97
N ARG A 410 18.79 7.38 32.09
CA ARG A 410 18.47 8.01 33.38
C ARG A 410 17.18 7.44 33.98
N ASP A 411 16.26 7.02 33.14
CA ASP A 411 15.11 6.22 33.57
C ASP A 411 15.45 4.72 33.60
N THR A 412 14.62 3.96 34.31
CA THR A 412 14.77 2.51 34.47
C THR A 412 13.65 1.72 33.77
N ASN A 413 12.72 2.39 33.10
CA ASN A 413 11.58 1.75 32.44
C ASN A 413 11.67 1.97 30.94
N GLY A 414 12.24 1.00 30.22
CA GLY A 414 12.36 1.06 28.78
C GLY A 414 11.18 0.46 28.02
N ALA A 415 10.06 0.13 28.68
CA ALA A 415 8.89 -0.40 28.01
C ALA A 415 8.27 0.64 27.06
N ASN A 416 7.94 0.24 25.83
CA ASN A 416 7.36 1.10 24.78
C ASN A 416 8.17 2.39 24.52
N SER A 417 9.49 2.34 24.70
CA SER A 417 10.41 3.43 24.37
C SER A 417 10.23 3.86 22.91
N LYS A 418 10.24 5.18 22.67
CA LYS A 418 10.15 5.74 21.32
C LYS A 418 11.55 6.17 20.86
N ILE A 419 12.05 5.58 19.79
CA ILE A 419 13.37 5.86 19.24
C ILE A 419 13.20 6.42 17.83
N PRO A 420 13.56 7.69 17.57
CA PRO A 420 13.54 8.24 16.22
C PRO A 420 14.38 7.39 15.26
N GLU A 421 13.92 7.23 14.02
CA GLU A 421 14.59 6.38 13.01
C GLU A 421 16.06 6.74 12.82
N LYS A 422 16.36 8.03 12.71
CA LYS A 422 17.73 8.53 12.61
C LYS A 422 18.60 8.11 13.80
N GLU A 423 18.03 8.10 14.99
CA GLU A 423 18.72 7.69 16.21
C GLU A 423 18.98 6.18 16.21
N PHE A 424 17.97 5.39 15.84
CA PHE A 424 18.10 3.94 15.75
C PHE A 424 19.11 3.52 14.68
N ILE A 425 18.95 3.97 13.43
CA ILE A 425 19.82 3.62 12.30
C ILE A 425 21.26 4.04 12.60
N GLY A 426 21.48 5.23 13.18
CA GLY A 426 22.82 5.70 13.54
C GLY A 426 23.51 4.85 14.61
N ARG A 427 22.76 4.07 15.39
CA ARG A 427 23.28 3.20 16.47
C ARG A 427 23.20 1.73 16.15
N TRP A 428 22.42 1.34 15.15
CA TRP A 428 22.16 -0.05 14.85
C TRP A 428 23.43 -0.74 14.35
N GLN A 429 23.77 -1.86 14.97
CA GLN A 429 24.97 -2.62 14.61
C GLN A 429 24.70 -3.64 13.50
N GLY A 430 23.43 -3.78 13.09
CA GLY A 430 23.02 -4.62 11.96
C GLY A 430 22.67 -6.07 12.32
N GLY A 431 22.59 -6.39 13.61
CA GLY A 431 22.23 -7.70 14.11
C GLY A 431 20.78 -7.79 14.58
N TYR A 432 20.13 -8.91 14.27
CA TYR A 432 18.73 -9.17 14.65
C TYR A 432 18.40 -10.66 14.70
N ARG A 433 17.31 -11.05 15.38
CA ARG A 433 16.86 -12.44 15.51
C ARG A 433 15.66 -12.79 14.63
N ILE A 434 15.68 -13.99 14.07
CA ILE A 434 14.61 -14.56 13.24
C ILE A 434 14.30 -16.02 13.61
N LEU A 435 13.15 -16.54 13.16
CA LEU A 435 12.88 -17.98 13.09
C LEU A 435 13.70 -18.62 11.96
N ALA A 436 14.18 -19.85 12.19
CA ALA A 436 15.10 -20.56 11.30
C ALA A 436 14.54 -21.88 10.78
#